data_AF-A0A9F2QZV5-F1
#
_entry.id   AF-A0A9F2QZV5-F1
#
_cell.length_a   1.000
_cell.length_b   1.000
_cell.length_c   1.000
_cell.angle_alpha   90.00
_cell.angle_beta   90.00
_cell.angle_gamma   90.00
#
_symmetry.space_group_name_H-M   'P 1'
#
loop_
_entity.id
_entity.type
_entity.pdbx_description
1 polymer ?
#
loop_
_entity_poly.entity_id
_entity_poly.type
_entity_poly.pdbx_seq_one_letter_code
_entity_poly.pdbx_strand_id
1 'polypeptide(L)'
;MERPDWKSAIQKPLCILPGGSGNALAASLNHYASKGHFTKEDLLMNCTYFLCKGLHAPMDLVSLCTASGKRLFSFLSFGWGFVSDVDITSERYRKLGNARFTVGTFQLLTSLQVYKGRLSYLPAEAQSPASSSLPPTGANTCPSAQHPHQVSTANGKSPVHILPPPASSLPKEDSVLEDSLLVPFEQPVPKHWTVAPDEEFVSIIGIHQSHLGADLVLAPTAKLFDDAIHLFYVSAGVSRMGMVKFFMAMDKGNHLALNSPHLHYVPVKAFRLEPLEPKGFMTVDGEVLTCEPVQGQIHNRLARIISGS
;
A
#
# COMPACT_ATOMS: atom_id res chain seq x y z
N MET A 1 7.53 0.20 -14.02
CA MET A 1 6.92 0.11 -15.36
C MET A 1 7.89 0.45 -16.50
N GLU A 2 9.20 0.30 -16.30
CA GLU A 2 10.20 0.72 -17.29
C GLU A 2 10.29 -0.24 -18.49
N ARG A 3 9.72 -1.45 -18.36
CA ARG A 3 9.66 -2.43 -19.43
C ARG A 3 8.58 -2.10 -20.45
N PRO A 4 8.82 -2.30 -21.76
CA PRO A 4 7.80 -2.10 -22.80
C PRO A 4 6.55 -2.99 -22.63
N ASP A 5 6.71 -4.18 -22.06
CA ASP A 5 5.63 -5.16 -21.84
C ASP A 5 5.05 -5.12 -20.41
N TRP A 6 5.21 -3.99 -19.70
CA TRP A 6 4.85 -3.89 -18.27
C TRP A 6 3.40 -4.29 -17.99
N LYS A 7 2.45 -3.99 -18.90
CA LYS A 7 1.02 -4.33 -18.73
C LYS A 7 0.82 -5.84 -18.54
N SER A 8 1.61 -6.66 -19.24
CA SER A 8 1.59 -8.11 -19.05
C SER A 8 2.45 -8.53 -17.86
N ALA A 9 3.63 -7.92 -17.68
CA ALA A 9 4.56 -8.31 -16.63
C ALA A 9 4.00 -8.07 -15.22
N ILE A 10 3.28 -6.97 -14.99
CA ILE A 10 2.71 -6.60 -13.68
C ILE A 10 1.60 -7.55 -13.22
N GLN A 11 0.99 -8.30 -14.16
CA GLN A 11 -0.03 -9.30 -13.86
C GLN A 11 0.57 -10.61 -13.34
N LYS A 12 1.89 -10.79 -13.36
CA LYS A 12 2.54 -11.97 -12.78
C LYS A 12 2.45 -11.89 -11.25
N PRO A 13 1.82 -12.87 -10.56
CA PRO A 13 1.77 -12.86 -9.11
C PRO A 13 3.15 -12.90 -8.49
N LEU A 14 3.40 -11.98 -7.55
CA LEU A 14 4.65 -11.92 -6.78
C LEU A 14 4.43 -12.57 -5.41
N CYS A 15 5.46 -13.22 -4.88
CA CYS A 15 5.44 -13.75 -3.51
C CYS A 15 6.55 -13.10 -2.71
N ILE A 16 6.29 -12.80 -1.44
CA ILE A 16 7.29 -12.29 -0.51
C ILE A 16 7.53 -13.34 0.57
N LEU A 17 8.78 -13.76 0.69
CA LEU A 17 9.25 -14.59 1.79
C LEU A 17 10.17 -13.74 2.67
N PRO A 18 9.83 -13.52 3.95
CA PRO A 18 10.62 -12.68 4.84
C PRO A 18 11.97 -13.35 5.16
N GLY A 19 13.07 -12.62 4.98
CA GLY A 19 14.43 -13.13 5.21
C GLY A 19 15.32 -12.19 6.04
N GLY A 20 14.75 -11.13 6.62
CA GLY A 20 15.50 -10.10 7.37
C GLY A 20 14.61 -9.37 8.37
N SER A 21 14.88 -8.10 8.63
CA SER A 21 14.10 -7.25 9.54
C SER A 21 13.06 -6.35 8.84
N GLY A 22 13.12 -6.23 7.50
CA GLY A 22 12.17 -5.46 6.69
C GLY A 22 11.03 -6.31 6.15
N ASN A 23 10.09 -6.71 6.99
CA ASN A 23 9.04 -7.69 6.63
C ASN A 23 7.61 -7.13 6.70
N ALA A 24 7.45 -5.83 6.55
CA ALA A 24 6.17 -5.13 6.73
C ALA A 24 5.04 -5.65 5.80
N LEU A 25 5.34 -5.88 4.51
CA LEU A 25 4.35 -6.44 3.58
C LEU A 25 4.03 -7.91 3.91
N ALA A 26 5.03 -8.72 4.28
CA ALA A 26 4.78 -10.10 4.75
C ALA A 26 3.87 -10.13 5.99
N ALA A 27 4.13 -9.24 6.96
CA ALA A 27 3.31 -9.10 8.15
C ALA A 27 1.87 -8.66 7.83
N SER A 28 1.71 -7.73 6.87
CA SER A 28 0.40 -7.30 6.38
C SER A 28 -0.37 -8.44 5.71
N LEU A 29 0.26 -9.21 4.82
CA LEU A 29 -0.34 -10.39 4.18
C LEU A 29 -0.80 -11.41 5.22
N ASN A 30 0.03 -11.67 6.22
CA ASN A 30 -0.31 -12.56 7.30
C ASN A 30 -1.51 -12.02 8.09
N HIS A 31 -1.51 -10.73 8.45
CA HIS A 31 -2.62 -10.09 9.15
C HIS A 31 -3.96 -10.24 8.39
N TYR A 32 -3.96 -10.03 7.07
CA TYR A 32 -5.15 -10.16 6.24
C TYR A 32 -5.68 -11.59 6.17
N ALA A 33 -4.80 -12.57 6.04
CA ALA A 33 -5.16 -13.98 6.01
C ALA A 33 -5.67 -14.48 7.37
N SER A 34 -5.16 -13.88 8.45
CA SER A 34 -5.27 -14.45 9.80
C SER A 34 -6.60 -14.22 10.50
N LYS A 35 -7.36 -13.17 10.16
CA LYS A 35 -8.47 -12.67 10.99
C LYS A 35 -8.17 -12.69 12.51
N GLY A 36 -6.90 -12.53 12.91
CA GLY A 36 -6.44 -12.55 14.31
C GLY A 36 -5.86 -13.87 14.88
N HIS A 37 -5.67 -14.95 14.11
CA HIS A 37 -5.34 -16.28 14.65
C HIS A 37 -3.92 -16.85 14.39
N PHE A 38 -2.91 -16.03 14.07
CA PHE A 38 -1.55 -16.56 13.82
C PHE A 38 -0.46 -15.80 14.60
N THR A 39 0.50 -16.56 15.10
CA THR A 39 1.66 -16.12 15.87
C THR A 39 2.71 -15.46 14.97
N LYS A 40 3.36 -14.40 15.48
CA LYS A 40 4.39 -13.64 14.75
C LYS A 40 5.64 -14.49 14.48
N GLU A 41 5.90 -15.51 15.30
CA GLU A 41 7.06 -16.40 15.18
C GLU A 41 7.08 -17.27 13.91
N ASP A 42 5.94 -17.41 13.22
CA ASP A 42 5.80 -18.27 12.03
C ASP A 42 5.67 -17.50 10.72
N LEU A 43 6.06 -16.21 10.66
CA LEU A 43 5.80 -15.36 9.50
C LEU A 43 6.35 -15.95 8.18
N LEU A 44 7.57 -16.50 8.20
CA LEU A 44 8.16 -17.18 7.05
C LEU A 44 7.39 -18.44 6.66
N MET A 45 6.98 -19.25 7.65
CA MET A 45 6.22 -20.46 7.42
C MET A 45 4.86 -20.17 6.81
N ASN A 46 4.17 -19.12 7.28
CA ASN A 46 2.88 -18.71 6.75
C ASN A 46 3.01 -18.17 5.32
N CYS A 47 4.01 -17.33 5.04
CA CYS A 47 4.24 -16.85 3.67
C CYS A 47 4.61 -18.00 2.72
N THR A 48 5.38 -18.98 3.20
CA THR A 48 5.71 -20.20 2.45
C THR A 48 4.46 -21.05 2.20
N TYR A 49 3.57 -21.16 3.18
CA TYR A 49 2.29 -21.84 3.02
C TYR A 49 1.39 -21.15 1.99
N PHE A 50 1.34 -19.81 1.99
CA PHE A 50 0.60 -19.04 0.96
C PHE A 50 1.16 -19.32 -0.44
N LEU A 51 2.50 -19.36 -0.57
CA LEU A 51 3.16 -19.75 -1.82
C LEU A 51 2.75 -21.15 -2.29
N CYS A 52 2.78 -22.13 -1.39
CA CYS A 52 2.38 -23.51 -1.70
C CYS A 52 0.91 -23.63 -2.12
N LYS A 53 0.02 -22.79 -1.55
CA LYS A 53 -1.38 -22.73 -1.97
C LYS A 53 -1.59 -22.12 -3.36
N GLY A 54 -0.71 -21.22 -3.78
CA GLY A 54 -0.79 -20.54 -5.08
C GLY A 54 -1.99 -19.59 -5.23
N LEU A 55 -2.69 -19.26 -4.14
CA LEU A 55 -3.73 -18.25 -4.13
C LEU A 55 -3.09 -16.86 -4.24
N HIS A 56 -3.76 -15.96 -4.94
CA HIS A 56 -3.29 -14.60 -5.14
C HIS A 56 -4.44 -13.62 -5.17
N ALA A 57 -4.17 -12.42 -4.68
CA ALA A 57 -5.09 -11.30 -4.66
C ALA A 57 -4.51 -10.13 -5.46
N PRO A 58 -5.38 -9.23 -5.98
CA PRO A 58 -4.89 -7.97 -6.49
C PRO A 58 -4.34 -7.11 -5.34
N MET A 59 -3.46 -6.19 -5.67
CA MET A 59 -2.83 -5.27 -4.72
C MET A 59 -2.71 -3.88 -5.35
N ASP A 60 -3.00 -2.85 -4.57
CA ASP A 60 -2.81 -1.47 -4.99
C ASP A 60 -1.31 -1.14 -5.01
N LEU A 61 -0.92 -0.22 -5.89
CA LEU A 61 0.41 0.39 -5.87
C LEU A 61 0.28 1.90 -5.91
N VAL A 62 1.25 2.61 -5.32
CA VAL A 62 1.34 4.07 -5.46
C VAL A 62 2.38 4.43 -6.50
N SER A 63 1.98 5.26 -7.46
CA SER A 63 2.92 5.96 -8.35
C SER A 63 3.41 7.21 -7.61
N LEU A 64 4.72 7.36 -7.43
CA LEU A 64 5.36 8.52 -6.84
C LEU A 64 6.16 9.26 -7.91
N CYS A 65 5.94 10.57 -8.02
CA CYS A 65 6.74 11.46 -8.86
C CYS A 65 7.50 12.44 -7.97
N THR A 66 8.74 12.74 -8.32
CA THR A 66 9.57 13.74 -7.63
C THR A 66 9.81 14.96 -8.51
N ALA A 67 10.15 16.10 -7.90
CA ALA A 67 10.40 17.35 -8.63
C ALA A 67 11.54 17.23 -9.67
N SER A 68 12.55 16.40 -9.41
CA SER A 68 13.61 16.08 -10.38
C SER A 68 13.15 15.26 -11.60
N GLY A 69 11.87 14.88 -11.66
CA GLY A 69 11.29 14.12 -12.77
C GLY A 69 11.41 12.61 -12.62
N LYS A 70 11.87 12.11 -11.46
CA LYS A 70 11.93 10.67 -11.20
C LYS A 70 10.52 10.14 -10.91
N ARG A 71 10.16 9.02 -11.54
CA ARG A 71 8.95 8.27 -11.23
C ARG A 71 9.29 6.91 -10.63
N LEU A 72 8.62 6.58 -9.54
CA LEU A 72 8.81 5.36 -8.74
C LEU A 72 7.45 4.71 -8.50
N PHE A 73 7.46 3.42 -8.19
CA PHE A 73 6.27 2.71 -7.72
C PHE A 73 6.55 2.14 -6.34
N SER A 74 5.60 2.35 -5.43
CA SER A 74 5.69 1.93 -4.05
C SER A 74 4.59 0.92 -3.74
N PHE A 75 4.97 -0.18 -3.08
CA PHE A 75 4.04 -1.23 -2.66
C PHE A 75 3.66 -1.14 -1.18
N LEU A 76 4.43 -0.39 -0.37
CA LEU A 76 4.30 -0.39 1.08
C LEU A 76 4.07 1.01 1.64
N SER A 77 5.04 1.92 1.47
CA SER A 77 4.97 3.23 2.10
C SER A 77 5.85 4.30 1.46
N PHE A 78 5.41 5.55 1.62
CA PHE A 78 6.23 6.75 1.57
C PHE A 78 6.36 7.32 2.98
N GLY A 79 7.55 7.81 3.35
CA GLY A 79 7.81 8.46 4.62
C GLY A 79 8.66 9.72 4.49
N TRP A 80 8.46 10.67 5.41
CA TRP A 80 9.34 11.81 5.64
C TRP A 80 9.38 12.18 7.14
N GLY A 81 10.57 12.55 7.62
CA GLY A 81 10.78 12.98 9.00
C GLY A 81 11.08 11.81 9.94
N PHE A 82 10.54 11.85 11.16
CA PHE A 82 10.97 10.98 12.27
C PHE A 82 11.02 9.49 11.92
N VAL A 83 9.99 8.93 11.28
CA VAL A 83 9.97 7.50 10.94
C VAL A 83 11.04 7.15 9.91
N SER A 84 11.19 7.96 8.85
CA SER A 84 12.27 7.78 7.87
C SER A 84 13.65 7.96 8.51
N ASP A 85 13.81 8.90 9.44
CA ASP A 85 15.05 9.07 10.18
C ASP A 85 15.37 7.84 11.05
N VAL A 86 14.36 7.22 11.67
CA VAL A 86 14.51 5.94 12.40
C VAL A 86 14.91 4.83 11.44
N ASP A 87 14.22 4.69 10.30
CA ASP A 87 14.48 3.64 9.30
C ASP A 87 15.95 3.65 8.88
N ILE A 88 16.47 4.83 8.50
CA ILE A 88 17.84 5.00 8.02
C ILE A 88 18.87 4.96 9.15
N THR A 89 18.64 5.69 10.25
CA THR A 89 19.63 5.77 11.34
C THR A 89 19.82 4.42 12.03
N SER A 90 18.75 3.61 12.12
CA SER A 90 18.78 2.30 12.77
C SER A 90 19.47 1.20 11.96
N GLU A 91 19.83 1.43 10.69
CA GLU A 91 20.59 0.48 9.88
C GLU A 91 21.93 0.09 10.51
N ARG A 92 22.56 1.00 11.28
CA ARG A 92 23.76 0.69 12.08
C ARG A 92 23.54 -0.42 13.13
N TYR A 93 22.28 -0.66 13.49
CA TYR A 93 21.84 -1.68 14.44
C TYR A 93 21.19 -2.88 13.75
N ARG A 94 21.42 -3.10 12.44
CA ARG A 94 20.79 -4.20 11.67
C ARG A 94 20.97 -5.58 12.30
N LYS A 95 22.05 -5.80 13.05
CA LYS A 95 22.30 -7.04 13.83
C LYS A 95 21.26 -7.32 14.92
N LEU A 96 20.51 -6.30 15.37
CA LEU A 96 19.45 -6.43 16.37
C LEU A 96 18.10 -6.87 15.76
N GLY A 97 18.02 -7.14 14.45
CA GLY A 97 16.77 -7.49 13.80
C GLY A 97 15.74 -6.36 13.91
N ASN A 98 14.48 -6.69 14.25
CA ASN A 98 13.40 -5.71 14.41
C ASN A 98 13.63 -4.73 15.56
N ALA A 99 14.38 -5.13 16.61
CA ALA A 99 14.65 -4.27 17.76
C ALA A 99 15.45 -3.01 17.37
N ARG A 100 16.09 -2.99 16.19
CA ARG A 100 16.76 -1.80 15.65
C ARG A 100 15.84 -0.58 15.60
N PHE A 101 14.57 -0.77 15.25
CA PHE A 101 13.60 0.32 15.12
C PHE A 101 13.25 0.89 16.50
N THR A 102 13.09 0.03 17.51
CA THR A 102 12.88 0.44 18.89
C THR A 102 14.07 1.25 19.42
N VAL A 103 15.29 0.75 19.22
CA VAL A 103 16.53 1.45 19.64
C VAL A 103 16.67 2.79 18.92
N GLY A 104 16.48 2.81 17.60
CA GLY A 104 16.54 4.03 16.79
C GLY A 104 15.50 5.07 17.21
N THR A 105 14.28 4.62 17.53
CA THR A 105 13.21 5.47 18.07
C THR A 105 13.65 6.13 19.38
N PHE A 106 14.12 5.37 20.36
CA PHE A 106 14.57 5.95 21.62
C PHE A 106 15.75 6.90 21.44
N GLN A 107 16.69 6.58 20.56
CA GLN A 107 17.81 7.46 20.24
C GLN A 107 17.32 8.81 19.68
N LEU A 108 16.44 8.79 18.68
CA LEU A 108 15.96 10.02 18.04
C LEU A 108 14.99 10.82 18.93
N LEU A 109 14.29 10.16 19.85
CA LEU A 109 13.46 10.86 20.85
C LEU A 109 14.25 11.74 21.81
N THR A 110 15.55 11.48 22.03
CA THR A 110 16.40 12.35 22.87
C THR A 110 16.54 13.76 22.28
N SER A 111 16.47 13.88 20.95
CA SER A 111 16.54 15.13 20.20
C SER A 111 15.48 15.16 19.09
N LEU A 112 14.21 15.12 19.50
CA LEU A 112 13.06 15.13 18.60
C LEU A 112 13.13 16.34 17.66
N GLN A 113 13.19 16.06 16.35
CA GLN A 113 13.26 17.07 15.32
C GLN A 113 11.87 17.46 14.80
N VAL A 114 11.79 18.68 14.31
CA VAL A 114 10.66 19.22 13.54
C VAL A 114 11.17 19.54 12.14
N TYR A 115 10.32 19.29 11.15
CA TYR A 115 10.56 19.44 9.72
C TYR A 115 9.49 20.36 9.14
N LYS A 116 9.90 21.34 8.35
CA LYS A 116 8.98 22.32 7.75
C LYS A 116 8.61 21.90 6.34
N GLY A 117 7.33 21.85 6.04
CA GLY A 117 6.81 21.35 4.78
C GLY A 117 5.38 21.80 4.53
N ARG A 118 4.93 21.74 3.28
CA ARG A 118 3.51 21.86 2.92
C ARG A 118 2.98 20.50 2.51
N LEU A 119 1.93 20.04 3.19
CA LEU A 119 1.24 18.80 2.86
C LEU A 119 -0.13 19.11 2.25
N SER A 120 -0.39 18.58 1.07
CA SER A 120 -1.71 18.64 0.42
C SER A 120 -2.15 17.23 0.03
N TYR A 121 -3.45 16.96 0.08
CA TYR A 121 -3.99 15.64 -0.24
C TYR A 121 -5.40 15.68 -0.79
N LEU A 122 -5.75 14.64 -1.55
CA LEU A 122 -7.10 14.37 -2.02
C LEU A 122 -7.72 13.26 -1.16
N PRO A 123 -8.67 13.57 -0.24
CA PRO A 123 -9.32 12.56 0.58
C PRO A 123 -9.98 11.48 -0.27
N ALA A 124 -9.88 10.22 0.18
CA ALA A 124 -10.75 9.17 -0.34
C ALA A 124 -12.17 9.44 0.19
N GLU A 125 -13.17 9.43 -0.68
CA GLU A 125 -14.57 9.55 -0.25
C GLU A 125 -14.84 8.48 0.83
N ALA A 126 -15.41 8.91 1.97
CA ALA A 126 -15.81 7.98 3.00
C ALA A 126 -16.77 6.97 2.36
N GLN A 127 -16.42 5.68 2.40
CA GLN A 127 -17.38 4.63 2.09
C GLN A 127 -18.55 4.82 3.07
N SER A 128 -19.63 5.44 2.60
CA SER A 128 -20.89 5.44 3.32
C SER A 128 -21.21 3.97 3.61
N PRO A 129 -21.64 3.60 4.83
CA PRO A 129 -22.10 2.24 5.08
C PRO A 129 -23.30 2.04 4.16
N ALA A 130 -23.08 1.38 3.02
CA ALA A 130 -24.13 1.06 2.07
C ALA A 130 -25.18 0.27 2.85
N SER A 131 -26.35 0.89 2.99
CA SER A 131 -27.56 0.25 3.43
C SER A 131 -27.73 -1.05 2.64
N SER A 132 -27.63 -2.17 3.35
CA SER A 132 -28.02 -3.49 2.88
C SER A 132 -29.53 -3.52 2.67
N SER A 133 -30.01 -2.80 1.66
CA SER A 133 -31.34 -2.99 1.09
C SER A 133 -31.23 -4.04 0.00
N LEU A 134 -31.41 -5.29 0.41
CA LEU A 134 -31.68 -6.41 -0.50
C LEU A 134 -32.88 -6.03 -1.40
N PRO A 135 -32.81 -6.20 -2.73
CA PRO A 135 -34.01 -6.14 -3.56
C PRO A 135 -34.90 -7.37 -3.26
N PRO A 136 -36.23 -7.22 -3.27
CA PRO A 136 -37.15 -8.29 -2.91
C PRO A 136 -37.11 -9.41 -3.96
N THR A 137 -36.89 -10.63 -3.48
CA THR A 137 -36.92 -11.86 -4.26
C THR A 137 -38.34 -12.12 -4.77
N GLY A 138 -38.61 -11.75 -6.01
CA GLY A 138 -39.80 -12.17 -6.75
C GLY A 138 -39.66 -13.65 -7.14
N ALA A 139 -40.53 -14.49 -6.58
CA ALA A 139 -40.70 -15.88 -6.94
C ALA A 139 -41.06 -16.00 -8.43
N ASN A 140 -40.36 -16.87 -9.16
CA ASN A 140 -40.88 -17.52 -10.36
C ASN A 140 -40.18 -18.87 -10.56
N THR A 141 -40.87 -19.90 -10.05
CA THR A 141 -41.00 -21.28 -10.54
C THR A 141 -40.14 -21.74 -11.71
N CYS A 142 -39.25 -22.69 -11.43
CA CYS A 142 -38.77 -23.72 -12.37
C CYS A 142 -39.82 -24.85 -12.52
N PRO A 143 -39.98 -25.44 -13.70
CA PRO A 143 -40.41 -26.83 -13.82
C PRO A 143 -39.23 -27.73 -14.21
N SER A 144 -39.03 -28.76 -13.39
CA SER A 144 -38.17 -29.91 -13.66
C SER A 144 -38.94 -30.96 -14.48
N ALA A 145 -38.31 -31.57 -15.49
CA ALA A 145 -38.79 -32.81 -16.10
C ALA A 145 -37.61 -33.63 -16.68
N GLN A 146 -37.19 -34.63 -15.89
CA GLN A 146 -36.95 -36.04 -16.22
C GLN A 146 -36.44 -36.44 -17.64
N HIS A 147 -35.29 -37.13 -17.61
CA HIS A 147 -34.64 -38.10 -18.52
C HIS A 147 -35.55 -38.99 -19.41
N PRO A 148 -35.05 -39.73 -20.46
CA PRO A 148 -33.74 -40.41 -20.51
C PRO A 148 -32.98 -40.50 -21.86
N HIS A 149 -31.76 -41.03 -21.72
CA HIS A 149 -30.76 -41.50 -22.68
C HIS A 149 -31.23 -42.06 -24.04
N GLN A 150 -30.49 -41.71 -25.10
CA GLN A 150 -30.21 -42.63 -26.21
C GLN A 150 -28.73 -42.54 -26.63
N VAL A 151 -28.11 -43.70 -26.69
CA VAL A 151 -26.76 -43.99 -27.22
C VAL A 151 -26.88 -44.20 -28.73
N SER A 152 -25.96 -43.63 -29.52
CA SER A 152 -25.60 -44.19 -30.82
C SER A 152 -24.20 -43.76 -31.26
N THR A 153 -23.59 -44.67 -32.01
CA THR A 153 -22.18 -45.02 -32.17
C THR A 153 -21.55 -44.51 -33.46
N ALA A 154 -20.22 -44.33 -33.44
CA ALA A 154 -19.25 -44.36 -34.57
C ALA A 154 -19.38 -43.26 -35.65
N ASN A 155 -18.36 -42.74 -36.34
CA ASN A 155 -17.03 -43.26 -36.68
C ASN A 155 -16.10 -42.07 -37.03
N GLY A 156 -14.78 -42.28 -36.97
CA GLY A 156 -13.75 -41.23 -36.93
C GLY A 156 -13.40 -40.44 -38.20
N LYS A 157 -12.61 -39.37 -37.99
CA LYS A 157 -11.46 -38.87 -38.78
C LYS A 157 -10.85 -37.64 -38.08
N SER A 158 -9.57 -37.72 -37.71
CA SER A 158 -8.75 -36.62 -37.18
C SER A 158 -8.20 -35.74 -38.33
N PRO A 159 -7.36 -34.70 -38.06
CA PRO A 159 -7.77 -33.30 -37.92
C PRO A 159 -7.27 -32.43 -39.08
N VAL A 160 -8.01 -31.37 -39.46
CA VAL A 160 -7.49 -30.35 -40.38
C VAL A 160 -6.95 -29.18 -39.56
N HIS A 161 -5.63 -29.03 -39.59
CA HIS A 161 -4.90 -27.84 -39.14
C HIS A 161 -5.37 -26.62 -39.94
N ILE A 162 -6.09 -25.70 -39.31
CA ILE A 162 -6.34 -24.37 -39.85
C ILE A 162 -5.39 -23.42 -39.12
N LEU A 163 -4.36 -22.95 -39.81
CA LEU A 163 -3.52 -21.86 -39.34
C LEU A 163 -4.37 -20.58 -39.20
N PRO A 164 -4.20 -19.79 -38.13
CA PRO A 164 -4.82 -18.48 -38.04
C PRO A 164 -4.14 -17.49 -39.00
N PRO A 165 -4.90 -16.57 -39.64
CA PRO A 165 -4.33 -15.55 -40.51
C PRO A 165 -3.53 -14.50 -39.71
N PRO A 166 -2.55 -13.81 -40.32
CA PRO A 166 -1.75 -12.81 -39.63
C PRO A 166 -2.60 -11.55 -39.42
N ALA A 167 -3.03 -11.32 -38.19
CA ALA A 167 -3.71 -10.09 -37.82
C ALA A 167 -2.67 -8.96 -37.67
N SER A 168 -2.62 -8.13 -38.71
CA SER A 168 -2.45 -6.67 -38.72
C SER A 168 -1.94 -6.02 -37.42
N SER A 169 -0.85 -5.27 -37.56
CA SER A 169 -0.32 -4.32 -36.58
C SER A 169 -1.42 -3.52 -35.88
N LEU A 170 -1.71 -3.88 -34.64
CA LEU A 170 -2.46 -3.05 -33.70
C LEU A 170 -1.76 -1.69 -33.57
N PRO A 171 -2.51 -0.58 -33.49
CA PRO A 171 -1.91 0.73 -33.23
C PRO A 171 -1.13 0.65 -31.92
N LYS A 172 0.08 1.21 -31.89
CA LYS A 172 0.84 1.41 -30.65
C LYS A 172 0.03 2.37 -29.78
N GLU A 173 -0.82 1.83 -28.91
CA GLU A 173 -1.36 2.58 -27.78
C GLU A 173 -0.17 3.05 -26.95
N ASP A 174 -0.04 4.37 -26.80
CA ASP A 174 0.96 5.00 -25.96
C ASP A 174 0.85 4.42 -24.53
N SER A 175 1.84 3.62 -24.18
CA SER A 175 1.76 2.59 -23.15
C SER A 175 2.11 3.10 -21.75
N VAL A 176 1.75 4.34 -21.41
CA VAL A 176 2.15 4.96 -20.14
C VAL A 176 0.97 4.95 -19.17
N LEU A 177 1.18 4.41 -17.97
CA LEU A 177 0.19 4.55 -16.90
C LEU A 177 0.08 6.03 -16.50
N GLU A 178 -1.09 6.63 -16.65
CA GLU A 178 -1.32 8.04 -16.36
C GLU A 178 -1.67 8.28 -14.89
N ASP A 179 -1.06 9.29 -14.26
CA ASP A 179 -1.40 9.74 -12.91
C ASP A 179 -2.41 10.90 -12.99
N SER A 180 -3.66 10.59 -13.36
CA SER A 180 -4.70 11.56 -13.70
C SER A 180 -5.12 12.52 -12.57
N LEU A 181 -4.75 12.22 -11.32
CA LEU A 181 -5.04 13.08 -10.16
C LEU A 181 -3.91 14.09 -9.90
N LEU A 182 -2.74 13.91 -10.51
CA LEU A 182 -1.55 14.70 -10.25
C LEU A 182 -1.38 15.78 -11.32
N VAL A 183 -1.05 16.99 -10.88
CA VAL A 183 -0.66 18.10 -11.77
C VAL A 183 0.87 18.31 -11.68
N PRO A 184 1.51 18.99 -12.64
CA PRO A 184 2.93 19.35 -12.52
C PRO A 184 3.26 20.11 -11.22
N PHE A 185 4.51 20.05 -10.77
CA PHE A 185 4.93 20.70 -9.51
C PHE A 185 4.88 22.22 -9.58
N GLU A 186 5.01 22.80 -10.77
CA GLU A 186 4.95 24.24 -11.02
C GLU A 186 3.53 24.80 -10.90
N GLN A 187 2.52 23.93 -10.93
CA GLN A 187 1.12 24.29 -10.79
C GLN A 187 0.65 24.06 -9.35
N PRO A 188 -0.23 24.93 -8.81
CA PRO A 188 -0.86 24.66 -7.52
C PRO A 188 -1.67 23.37 -7.59
N VAL A 189 -1.77 22.66 -6.46
CA VAL A 189 -2.67 21.50 -6.35
C VAL A 189 -4.11 21.91 -6.70
N PRO A 190 -4.92 21.00 -7.27
CA PRO A 190 -6.30 21.30 -7.61
C PRO A 190 -7.10 21.84 -6.42
N LYS A 191 -8.00 22.81 -6.65
CA LYS A 191 -8.76 23.50 -5.58
C LYS A 191 -9.62 22.59 -4.71
N HIS A 192 -9.95 21.38 -5.18
CA HIS A 192 -10.73 20.39 -4.44
C HIS A 192 -9.87 19.52 -3.51
N TRP A 193 -8.55 19.66 -3.55
CA TRP A 193 -7.65 19.04 -2.59
C TRP A 193 -7.67 19.81 -1.27
N THR A 194 -7.40 19.10 -0.19
CA THR A 194 -7.21 19.67 1.14
C THR A 194 -5.74 20.02 1.33
N VAL A 195 -5.46 21.23 1.81
CA VAL A 195 -4.12 21.62 2.27
C VAL A 195 -4.12 21.49 3.80
N ALA A 196 -3.17 20.74 4.36
CA ALA A 196 -3.02 20.62 5.80
C ALA A 196 -2.75 22.02 6.40
N PRO A 197 -3.38 22.36 7.53
CA PRO A 197 -3.16 23.67 8.16
C PRO A 197 -1.77 23.78 8.80
N ASP A 198 -1.19 22.64 9.21
CA ASP A 198 0.15 22.55 9.76
C ASP A 198 1.22 22.72 8.66
N GLU A 199 2.26 23.49 8.95
CA GLU A 199 3.48 23.59 8.12
C GLU A 199 4.72 23.02 8.83
N GLU A 200 4.56 22.57 10.07
CA GLU A 200 5.63 22.00 10.90
C GLU A 200 5.22 20.60 11.38
N PHE A 201 6.01 19.60 11.01
CA PHE A 201 5.73 18.20 11.25
C PHE A 201 6.86 17.52 12.02
N VAL A 202 6.53 16.49 12.78
CA VAL A 202 7.49 15.51 13.30
C VAL A 202 7.65 14.35 12.32
N SER A 203 6.57 13.90 11.69
CA SER A 203 6.62 12.83 10.68
C SER A 203 5.41 12.90 9.76
N ILE A 204 5.59 12.50 8.50
CA ILE A 204 4.52 12.24 7.54
C ILE A 204 4.74 10.85 6.96
N ILE A 205 3.69 10.04 6.87
CA ILE A 205 3.75 8.66 6.36
C ILE A 205 2.49 8.39 5.53
N GLY A 206 2.65 8.04 4.27
CA GLY A 206 1.60 7.42 3.47
C GLY A 206 1.87 5.92 3.43
N ILE A 207 0.97 5.11 3.99
CA ILE A 207 1.09 3.64 3.98
C ILE A 207 -0.10 3.02 3.24
N HIS A 208 0.15 1.98 2.45
CA HIS A 208 -0.90 1.31 1.65
C HIS A 208 -1.22 -0.09 2.20
N GLN A 209 -0.49 -0.52 3.22
CA GLN A 209 -0.63 -1.82 3.88
C GLN A 209 -0.77 -1.60 5.40
N SER A 210 -1.15 -2.64 6.13
CA SER A 210 -1.49 -2.48 7.55
C SER A 210 -0.29 -2.27 8.46
N HIS A 211 0.85 -2.88 8.12
CA HIS A 211 2.05 -2.90 8.95
C HIS A 211 3.15 -2.04 8.33
N LEU A 212 3.82 -1.24 9.17
CA LEU A 212 5.05 -0.52 8.82
C LEU A 212 6.30 -1.36 9.15
N GLY A 213 6.14 -2.38 9.99
CA GLY A 213 7.14 -3.39 10.34
C GLY A 213 6.43 -4.61 10.94
N ALA A 214 7.13 -5.73 11.12
CA ALA A 214 6.48 -6.96 11.60
C ALA A 214 5.77 -6.81 12.96
N ASP A 215 6.24 -5.87 13.79
CA ASP A 215 5.71 -5.55 15.11
C ASP A 215 5.05 -4.17 15.18
N LEU A 216 4.77 -3.54 14.04
CA LEU A 216 4.33 -2.15 14.00
C LEU A 216 3.11 -2.01 13.09
N VAL A 217 1.91 -2.08 13.69
CA VAL A 217 0.64 -1.88 13.01
C VAL A 217 0.32 -0.39 12.96
N LEU A 218 0.42 0.20 11.77
CA LEU A 218 0.13 1.62 11.55
C LEU A 218 -1.28 1.83 11.01
N ALA A 219 -1.76 0.99 10.08
CA ALA A 219 -3.08 1.11 9.49
C ALA A 219 -3.89 -0.20 9.69
N PRO A 220 -4.46 -0.44 10.90
CA PRO A 220 -5.15 -1.69 11.22
C PRO A 220 -6.33 -2.01 10.28
N THR A 221 -6.92 -0.99 9.67
CA THR A 221 -8.09 -1.13 8.79
C THR A 221 -7.72 -1.27 7.31
N ALA A 222 -6.44 -1.13 6.95
CA ALA A 222 -5.98 -1.22 5.57
C ALA A 222 -6.27 -2.59 4.97
N LYS A 223 -6.49 -2.63 3.66
CA LYS A 223 -6.64 -3.87 2.88
C LYS A 223 -5.59 -3.92 1.78
N LEU A 224 -5.39 -5.08 1.16
CA LEU A 224 -4.53 -5.20 -0.03
C LEU A 224 -4.92 -4.26 -1.16
N PHE A 225 -6.23 -4.02 -1.28
CA PHE A 225 -6.82 -3.10 -2.22
C PHE A 225 -8.08 -2.48 -1.60
N ASP A 226 -7.96 -1.24 -1.15
CA ASP A 226 -9.09 -0.41 -0.73
C ASP A 226 -9.08 0.95 -1.44
N ASP A 227 -8.21 1.08 -2.45
CA ASP A 227 -8.07 2.25 -3.30
C ASP A 227 -7.76 3.49 -2.45
N ALA A 228 -6.93 3.33 -1.41
CA ALA A 228 -6.53 4.40 -0.50
C ALA A 228 -5.06 4.30 -0.10
N ILE A 229 -4.46 5.48 0.09
CA ILE A 229 -3.22 5.69 0.84
C ILE A 229 -3.66 6.10 2.24
N HIS A 230 -3.29 5.35 3.26
CA HIS A 230 -3.52 5.72 4.65
C HIS A 230 -2.46 6.75 5.06
N LEU A 231 -2.84 8.04 4.99
CA LEU A 231 -1.94 9.15 5.28
C LEU A 231 -2.01 9.49 6.77
N PHE A 232 -0.86 9.38 7.43
CA PHE A 232 -0.65 9.79 8.81
C PHE A 232 0.33 10.95 8.84
N TYR A 233 0.07 11.94 9.69
CA TYR A 233 1.06 12.94 10.00
C TYR A 233 1.00 13.31 11.48
N VAL A 234 2.16 13.66 12.02
CA VAL A 234 2.31 14.13 13.39
C VAL A 234 2.73 15.59 13.35
N SER A 235 1.91 16.48 13.89
CA SER A 235 2.19 17.91 13.93
C SER A 235 3.29 18.24 14.95
N ALA A 236 3.95 19.39 14.77
CA ALA A 236 4.80 19.96 15.80
C ALA A 236 4.02 20.21 17.11
N GLY A 237 4.74 20.22 18.24
CA GLY A 237 4.16 20.41 19.58
C GLY A 237 3.90 19.11 20.35
N VAL A 238 3.93 17.94 19.69
CA VAL A 238 3.84 16.65 20.39
C VAL A 238 5.01 16.48 21.37
N SER A 239 4.70 16.02 22.58
CA SER A 239 5.73 15.69 23.57
C SER A 239 6.47 14.40 23.22
N ARG A 240 7.72 14.26 23.68
CA ARG A 240 8.48 13.00 23.56
C ARG A 240 7.73 11.81 24.16
N MET A 241 7.08 12.02 25.31
CA MET A 241 6.23 11.00 25.94
C MET A 241 4.99 10.67 25.10
N GLY A 242 4.42 11.66 24.40
CA GLY A 242 3.36 11.44 23.41
C GLY A 242 3.83 10.52 22.28
N MET A 243 5.00 10.76 21.73
CA MET A 243 5.62 9.89 20.71
C MET A 243 5.85 8.46 21.25
N VAL A 244 6.39 8.31 22.47
CA VAL A 244 6.54 6.98 23.11
C VAL A 244 5.19 6.26 23.21
N LYS A 245 4.13 6.95 23.66
CA LYS A 245 2.79 6.37 23.74
C LYS A 245 2.27 5.94 22.38
N PHE A 246 2.51 6.72 21.32
CA PHE A 246 2.14 6.33 19.95
C PHE A 246 2.83 5.04 19.53
N PHE A 247 4.16 4.97 19.66
CA PHE A 247 4.92 3.77 19.28
C PHE A 247 4.51 2.53 20.08
N MET A 248 4.31 2.66 21.39
CA MET A 248 3.83 1.54 22.21
C MET A 248 2.43 1.07 21.81
N ALA A 249 1.55 1.99 21.42
CA ALA A 249 0.20 1.66 20.99
C ALA A 249 0.13 1.06 19.57
N MET A 250 1.15 1.30 18.73
CA MET A 250 1.23 0.73 17.38
C MET A 250 1.48 -0.78 17.36
N ASP A 251 2.08 -1.39 18.39
CA ASP A 251 2.24 -2.87 18.45
C ASP A 251 0.89 -3.61 18.33
N LYS A 252 -0.18 -2.99 18.89
CA LYS A 252 -1.55 -3.50 18.80
C LYS A 252 -2.46 -2.68 17.87
N GLY A 253 -1.92 -1.68 17.16
CA GLY A 253 -2.70 -0.82 16.28
C GLY A 253 -3.67 0.15 16.98
N ASN A 254 -3.49 0.42 18.26
CA ASN A 254 -4.44 1.22 19.08
C ASN A 254 -4.03 2.70 19.23
N HIS A 255 -3.04 3.17 18.47
CA HIS A 255 -2.49 4.51 18.58
C HIS A 255 -3.49 5.61 18.21
N LEU A 256 -4.44 5.34 17.30
CA LEU A 256 -5.55 6.25 16.99
C LEU A 256 -6.52 6.42 18.16
N ALA A 257 -6.70 5.39 19.00
CA ALA A 257 -7.57 5.46 20.19
C ALA A 257 -7.01 6.35 21.30
N LEU A 258 -5.75 6.80 21.19
CA LEU A 258 -5.14 7.75 22.12
C LEU A 258 -5.70 9.17 21.98
N ASN A 259 -6.45 9.47 20.90
CA ASN A 259 -7.11 10.75 20.65
C ASN A 259 -6.19 11.97 20.84
N SER A 260 -4.95 11.86 20.38
CA SER A 260 -4.00 12.97 20.49
C SER A 260 -4.29 14.04 19.43
N PRO A 261 -4.29 15.34 19.80
CA PRO A 261 -4.51 16.42 18.85
C PRO A 261 -3.38 16.57 17.82
N HIS A 262 -2.23 15.93 18.05
CA HIS A 262 -1.07 16.02 17.16
C HIS A 262 -0.99 14.88 16.14
N LEU A 263 -1.78 13.81 16.31
CA LEU A 263 -1.76 12.66 15.41
C LEU A 263 -2.98 12.75 14.50
N HIS A 264 -2.71 12.90 13.21
CA HIS A 264 -3.75 13.01 12.19
C HIS A 264 -3.71 11.78 11.30
N TYR A 265 -4.90 11.33 10.89
CA TYR A 265 -5.07 10.21 9.98
C TYR A 265 -6.19 10.53 8.99
N VAL A 266 -5.91 10.32 7.71
CA VAL A 266 -6.88 10.48 6.62
C VAL A 266 -6.57 9.49 5.50
N PRO A 267 -7.55 8.69 5.03
CA PRO A 267 -7.38 7.92 3.79
C PRO A 267 -7.46 8.87 2.59
N VAL A 268 -6.52 8.76 1.65
CA VAL A 268 -6.37 9.68 0.51
C VAL A 268 -6.17 8.92 -0.80
N LYS A 269 -6.60 9.48 -1.93
CA LYS A 269 -6.30 8.96 -3.28
C LYS A 269 -4.94 9.44 -3.78
N ALA A 270 -4.56 10.63 -3.38
CA ALA A 270 -3.34 11.27 -3.80
C ALA A 270 -2.85 12.26 -2.74
N PHE A 271 -1.55 12.54 -2.75
CA PHE A 271 -0.93 13.55 -1.89
C PHE A 271 0.20 14.28 -2.62
N ARG A 272 0.55 15.46 -2.12
CA ARG A 272 1.74 16.22 -2.47
C ARG A 272 2.39 16.72 -1.18
N LEU A 273 3.68 16.45 -1.05
CA LEU A 273 4.53 16.94 0.02
C LEU A 273 5.63 17.83 -0.57
N GLU A 274 5.73 19.05 -0.06
CA GLU A 274 6.74 20.03 -0.46
C GLU A 274 7.58 20.39 0.77
N PRO A 275 8.77 19.80 0.96
CA PRO A 275 9.65 20.17 2.05
C PRO A 275 10.14 21.62 1.85
N LEU A 276 10.05 22.45 2.89
CA LEU A 276 10.50 23.85 2.87
C LEU A 276 12.00 23.98 3.21
N GLU A 277 12.57 22.92 3.78
CA GLU A 277 13.99 22.81 4.11
C GLU A 277 14.49 21.44 3.63
N PRO A 278 15.72 21.30 3.10
CA PRO A 278 16.30 20.01 2.73
C PRO A 278 16.75 19.23 3.98
N LYS A 279 15.81 18.97 4.89
CA LYS A 279 16.02 18.39 6.21
C LYS A 279 15.23 17.10 6.36
N GLY A 280 15.84 16.13 7.03
CA GLY A 280 15.25 14.81 7.26
C GLY A 280 15.38 13.88 6.06
N PHE A 281 15.27 12.59 6.34
CA PHE A 281 15.21 11.58 5.29
C PHE A 281 13.80 11.48 4.72
N MET A 282 13.72 11.27 3.41
CA MET A 282 12.54 10.70 2.77
C MET A 282 12.81 9.24 2.46
N THR A 283 11.80 8.39 2.59
CA THR A 283 11.90 6.96 2.25
C THR A 283 10.73 6.49 1.39
N VAL A 284 11.02 5.54 0.50
CA VAL A 284 10.02 4.79 -0.27
C VAL A 284 10.28 3.32 -0.05
N ASP A 285 9.30 2.60 0.51
CA ASP A 285 9.41 1.18 0.87
C ASP A 285 10.65 0.86 1.73
N GLY A 286 11.11 1.82 2.54
CA GLY A 286 12.30 1.71 3.39
C GLY A 286 13.62 2.15 2.75
N GLU A 287 13.62 2.48 1.46
CA GLU A 287 14.79 2.94 0.71
C GLU A 287 14.88 4.46 0.66
N VAL A 288 16.09 5.02 0.72
CA VAL A 288 16.31 6.49 0.73
C VAL A 288 15.83 7.13 -0.57
N LEU A 289 15.09 8.22 -0.41
CA LEU A 289 14.75 9.16 -1.46
C LEU A 289 15.37 10.54 -1.16
N THR A 290 15.78 11.25 -2.21
CA THR A 290 16.22 12.65 -2.09
C THR A 290 15.11 13.49 -1.48
N CYS A 291 15.45 14.35 -0.51
CA CYS A 291 14.51 15.29 0.09
C CYS A 291 14.21 16.44 -0.89
N GLU A 292 13.13 16.29 -1.66
CA GLU A 292 12.63 17.25 -2.63
C GLU A 292 11.08 17.14 -2.67
N PRO A 293 10.35 18.02 -3.38
CA PRO A 293 8.92 17.85 -3.53
C PRO A 293 8.56 16.51 -4.17
N VAL A 294 7.58 15.82 -3.57
CA VAL A 294 7.08 14.51 -4.00
C VAL A 294 5.56 14.55 -4.05
N GLN A 295 4.97 13.89 -5.04
CA GLN A 295 3.55 13.65 -5.11
C GLN A 295 3.25 12.20 -5.46
N GLY A 296 2.17 11.68 -4.93
CA GLY A 296 1.79 10.28 -5.08
C GLY A 296 0.31 10.10 -5.41
N GLN A 297 0.00 9.10 -6.23
CA GLN A 297 -1.36 8.65 -6.51
C GLN A 297 -1.46 7.13 -6.39
N ILE A 298 -2.56 6.65 -5.77
CA ILE A 298 -2.91 5.23 -5.71
C ILE A 298 -3.43 4.72 -7.06
N HIS A 299 -3.03 3.52 -7.42
CA HIS A 299 -3.53 2.76 -8.56
C HIS A 299 -4.15 1.46 -8.08
N ASN A 300 -5.48 1.41 -8.16
CA ASN A 300 -6.29 0.31 -7.67
C ASN A 300 -5.99 -1.00 -8.41
N ARG A 301 -5.74 -2.09 -7.67
CA ARG A 301 -5.55 -3.47 -8.16
C ARG A 301 -4.52 -3.60 -9.28
N LEU A 302 -3.46 -2.78 -9.25
CA LEU A 302 -2.47 -2.72 -10.33
C LEU A 302 -1.59 -3.98 -10.37
N ALA A 303 -1.22 -4.52 -9.23
CA ALA A 303 -0.34 -5.69 -9.09
C ALA A 303 -1.10 -6.93 -8.58
N ARG A 304 -0.44 -8.08 -8.62
CA ARG A 304 -0.93 -9.32 -8.00
C ARG A 304 0.09 -9.86 -7.01
N ILE A 305 -0.37 -10.28 -5.86
CA ILE A 305 0.48 -10.82 -4.79
C ILE A 305 -0.09 -12.15 -4.29
N ILE A 306 0.79 -13.11 -4.02
CA ILE A 306 0.45 -14.35 -3.34
C ILE A 306 -0.05 -14.02 -1.94
N SER A 307 -1.23 -14.51 -1.60
CA SER A 307 -1.94 -14.23 -0.34
C SER A 307 -2.56 -15.50 0.25
N GLY A 308 -2.88 -15.48 1.54
CA GLY A 308 -3.54 -16.60 2.22
C GLY A 308 -5.04 -16.76 1.93
N SER A 309 -5.62 -15.80 1.22
CA SER A 309 -7.02 -15.72 0.83
C SER A 309 -7.16 -15.07 -0.53
#